data_AF-A0A7C9PXX7-F1
#
_entry.id   AF-A0A7C9PXX7-F1
#
_cell.length_a   1.000
_cell.length_b   1.000
_cell.length_c   1.000
_cell.angle_alpha   90.00
_cell.angle_beta   90.00
_cell.angle_gamma   90.00
#
_symmetry.space_group_name_H-M   'P 1'
#
loop_
_entity.id
_entity.type
_entity.pdbx_description
1 polymer ?
#
loop_
_entity_poly.entity_id
_entity_poly.type
_entity_poly.pdbx_seq_one_letter_code
_entity_poly.pdbx_strand_id
1 'polypeptide(L)'
;MATVAAVYTIEPFKRTAEKIMKPEKYEKIKRPKPESKRVWASLTKEPEAIINEAFDEGLYRDSNQEKNWVALVDGNKTQLQLIKELSQHYKKDVTIILDLIHVIEYLWKAAFAFHTPTSKEAEDWVEKRILRIRDRKIEFCGFRNAP
;
A
#
# COMPACT_ATOMS: atom_id res chain seq x y z
N MET A 1 9.73 -2.63 17.35
CA MET A 1 8.90 -3.33 16.36
C MET A 1 9.80 -3.71 15.20
N ALA A 2 9.64 -4.89 14.60
CA ALA A 2 10.44 -5.23 13.42
C ALA A 2 10.02 -4.35 12.24
N THR A 3 10.97 -3.75 11.52
CA THR A 3 10.71 -3.09 10.24
C THR A 3 11.18 -3.99 9.12
N VAL A 4 10.29 -4.29 8.17
CA VAL A 4 10.55 -5.18 7.03
C VAL A 4 10.45 -4.37 5.75
N ALA A 5 11.45 -4.52 4.87
CA ALA A 5 11.43 -3.92 3.54
C ALA A 5 11.60 -4.98 2.45
N ALA A 6 10.98 -4.73 1.31
CA ALA A 6 11.16 -5.52 0.10
C ALA A 6 11.20 -4.61 -1.11
N VAL A 7 12.22 -4.78 -1.96
CA VAL A 7 12.38 -4.02 -3.22
C VAL A 7 12.53 -5.01 -4.36
N TYR A 8 11.75 -4.80 -5.43
CA TYR A 8 11.74 -5.65 -6.62
C TYR A 8 11.19 -4.88 -7.83
N THR A 9 11.54 -5.33 -9.03
CA THR A 9 10.87 -4.90 -10.27
C THR A 9 9.77 -5.90 -10.62
N ILE A 10 8.63 -5.45 -11.14
CA ILE A 10 7.59 -6.33 -11.66
C ILE A 10 6.81 -5.62 -12.77
N GLU A 11 6.35 -6.37 -13.77
CA GLU A 11 5.42 -5.84 -14.76
C GLU A 11 4.07 -5.46 -14.12
N PRO A 12 3.45 -4.33 -14.52
CA PRO A 12 2.13 -3.96 -14.04
C PRO A 12 1.08 -5.06 -14.31
N PHE A 13 0.31 -5.41 -13.28
CA PHE A 13 -0.77 -6.40 -13.40
C PHE A 13 -2.12 -5.77 -13.06
N LYS A 14 -2.87 -5.38 -14.09
CA LYS A 14 -4.17 -4.70 -13.93
C LYS A 14 -5.23 -5.66 -13.37
N ARG A 15 -5.86 -5.29 -12.26
CA ARG A 15 -7.02 -5.97 -11.66
C ARG A 15 -8.17 -4.99 -11.46
N THR A 16 -9.39 -5.52 -11.39
CA THR A 16 -10.55 -4.78 -10.88
C THR A 16 -10.82 -5.18 -9.43
N ALA A 17 -11.51 -4.33 -8.68
CA ALA A 17 -11.88 -4.63 -7.29
C ALA A 17 -12.73 -5.91 -7.21
N GLU A 18 -13.64 -6.10 -8.17
CA GLU A 18 -14.48 -7.29 -8.28
C GLU A 18 -13.64 -8.57 -8.46
N LYS A 19 -12.57 -8.51 -9.26
CA LYS A 19 -11.62 -9.63 -9.42
C LYS A 19 -10.83 -9.95 -8.15
N ILE A 20 -10.63 -8.96 -7.27
CA ILE A 20 -9.96 -9.14 -5.99
C ILE A 20 -10.93 -9.70 -4.95
N MET A 21 -12.16 -9.17 -4.91
CA MET A 21 -13.19 -9.55 -3.94
C MET A 21 -13.87 -10.88 -4.25
N LYS A 22 -14.00 -11.25 -5.53
CA LYS A 22 -14.70 -12.45 -5.99
C LYS A 22 -13.82 -13.28 -6.94
N PRO A 23 -12.61 -13.69 -6.52
CA PRO A 23 -11.64 -14.34 -7.39
C PRO A 23 -12.16 -15.64 -7.99
N GLU A 24 -13.10 -16.32 -7.33
CA GLU A 24 -13.75 -17.56 -7.80
C GLU A 24 -14.60 -17.36 -9.05
N LYS A 25 -15.04 -16.13 -9.34
CA LYS A 25 -15.87 -15.81 -10.52
C LYS A 25 -15.05 -15.54 -11.78
N TYR A 26 -13.72 -15.52 -11.68
CA TYR A 26 -12.84 -15.15 -12.78
C TYR A 26 -11.75 -16.20 -12.99
N GLU A 27 -11.37 -16.40 -14.25
CA GLU A 27 -10.26 -17.29 -14.58
C GLU A 27 -8.94 -16.83 -13.96
N LYS A 28 -8.13 -17.80 -13.51
CA LYS A 28 -6.81 -17.55 -12.95
C LYS A 28 -5.83 -17.15 -14.06
N ILE A 29 -5.65 -15.85 -14.23
CA ILE A 29 -4.63 -15.29 -15.13
C ILE A 29 -3.24 -15.44 -14.49
N LYS A 30 -2.25 -15.85 -15.30
CA LYS A 30 -0.85 -15.93 -14.89
C LYS A 30 -0.34 -14.56 -14.46
N ARG A 31 0.22 -14.48 -13.25
CA ARG A 31 0.78 -13.23 -12.70
C ARG A 31 2.24 -13.07 -13.15
N PRO A 32 2.70 -11.83 -13.40
CA PRO A 32 4.11 -11.56 -13.60
C PRO A 32 4.89 -11.95 -12.34
N LYS A 33 6.15 -12.34 -12.53
CA LYS A 33 7.04 -12.72 -11.42
C LYS A 33 7.90 -11.51 -11.05
N PRO A 34 8.10 -11.23 -9.75
CA PRO A 34 9.07 -10.23 -9.32
C PRO A 34 10.48 -10.57 -9.80
N GLU A 35 11.21 -9.56 -10.25
CA GLU A 35 12.60 -9.62 -10.66
C GLU A 35 13.50 -9.05 -9.56
N SER A 36 14.63 -9.72 -9.32
CA SER A 36 15.69 -9.27 -8.40
C SER A 36 15.15 -8.83 -7.03
N LYS A 37 14.17 -9.57 -6.50
CA LYS A 37 13.53 -9.29 -5.22
C LYS A 37 14.52 -9.46 -4.09
N ARG A 38 14.72 -8.39 -3.33
CA ARG A 38 15.47 -8.41 -2.07
C ARG A 38 14.51 -8.12 -0.93
N VAL A 39 14.65 -8.85 0.17
CA VAL A 39 13.87 -8.69 1.39
C VAL A 39 14.83 -8.65 2.57
N TRP A 40 14.61 -7.71 3.48
CA TRP A 40 15.36 -7.63 4.72
C TRP A 40 14.50 -7.07 5.82
N ALA A 41 14.93 -7.29 7.06
CA ALA A 41 14.26 -6.81 8.24
C ALA A 41 15.27 -6.41 9.30
N SER A 42 14.86 -5.50 10.18
CA SER A 42 15.62 -5.18 11.38
C SER A 42 14.71 -5.05 12.59
N LEU A 43 15.20 -5.54 13.73
CA LEU A 43 14.58 -5.34 15.04
C LEU A 43 15.14 -4.10 15.77
N THR A 44 16.32 -3.63 15.35
CA THR A 44 17.10 -2.62 16.05
C THR A 44 17.20 -1.30 15.30
N LYS A 45 17.13 -1.32 13.96
CA LYS A 45 17.15 -0.10 13.16
C LYS A 45 15.78 0.57 13.22
N GLU A 46 15.81 1.89 13.33
CA GLU A 46 14.63 2.72 13.20
C GLU A 46 14.01 2.55 11.79
N PRO A 47 12.67 2.66 11.65
CA PRO A 47 12.00 2.55 10.37
C PRO A 47 12.57 3.47 9.28
N GLU A 48 12.97 4.68 9.67
CA GLU A 48 13.65 5.68 8.85
C GLU A 48 14.86 5.09 8.13
N ALA A 49 15.72 4.37 8.85
CA ALA A 49 16.93 3.79 8.29
C ALA A 49 16.60 2.70 7.26
N ILE A 50 15.59 1.87 7.54
CA ILE A 50 15.14 0.82 6.63
C ILE A 50 14.49 1.40 5.36
N ILE A 51 13.75 2.50 5.48
CA ILE A 51 13.17 3.20 4.33
C ILE A 51 14.27 3.83 3.47
N ASN A 52 15.28 4.46 4.08
CA ASN A 52 16.44 4.98 3.35
C ASN A 52 17.16 3.87 2.59
N GLU A 53 17.45 2.75 3.25
CA GLU A 53 18.05 1.58 2.60
C GLU A 53 17.21 1.08 1.42
N ALA A 54 15.88 1.12 1.54
CA ALA A 54 14.99 0.73 0.45
C ALA A 54 15.04 1.70 -0.73
N PHE A 55 15.21 3.01 -0.47
CA PHE A 55 15.44 4.01 -1.50
C PHE A 55 16.79 3.81 -2.19
N ASP A 56 17.88 3.62 -1.44
CA ASP A 56 19.21 3.36 -1.99
C ASP A 56 19.21 2.14 -2.92
N GLU A 57 18.54 1.08 -2.46
CA GLU A 57 18.38 -0.18 -3.17
C GLU A 57 17.48 -0.05 -4.41
N GLY A 58 16.52 0.88 -4.39
CA GLY A 58 15.73 1.27 -5.56
C GLY A 58 16.56 2.07 -6.57
N LEU A 59 17.32 3.07 -6.10
CA LEU A 59 18.17 3.94 -6.94
C LEU A 59 19.27 3.13 -7.63
N TYR A 60 19.89 2.20 -6.90
CA TYR A 60 20.87 1.28 -7.46
C TYR A 60 20.30 0.44 -8.61
N ARG A 61 19.04 -0.01 -8.50
CA ARG A 61 18.35 -0.78 -9.56
C ARG A 61 17.86 0.06 -10.72
N ASP A 62 17.66 1.35 -10.51
CA ASP A 62 17.09 2.29 -11.47
C ASP A 62 18.05 3.47 -11.69
N SER A 63 19.31 3.14 -11.99
CA SER A 63 20.38 4.13 -12.15
C SER A 63 20.07 5.17 -13.24
N ASN A 64 19.32 4.77 -14.27
CA ASN A 64 18.90 5.64 -15.38
C ASN A 64 17.58 6.37 -15.09
N GLN A 65 16.94 6.09 -13.94
CA GLN A 65 15.65 6.64 -13.53
C GLN A 65 14.48 6.40 -14.49
N GLU A 66 14.50 5.29 -15.23
CA GLU A 66 13.51 4.95 -16.26
C GLU A 66 12.28 4.21 -15.70
N LYS A 67 12.38 3.66 -14.48
CA LYS A 67 11.29 2.87 -13.88
C LYS A 67 10.27 3.75 -13.18
N ASN A 68 9.01 3.32 -13.21
CA ASN A 68 7.95 3.88 -12.36
C ASN A 68 8.09 3.31 -10.94
N TRP A 69 8.21 4.17 -9.94
CA TRP A 69 8.34 3.74 -8.56
C TRP A 69 6.99 3.66 -7.87
N VAL A 70 6.78 2.57 -7.16
CA VAL A 70 5.57 2.33 -6.37
C VAL A 70 5.96 1.93 -4.97
N ALA A 71 5.48 2.68 -3.98
CA ALA A 71 5.63 2.36 -2.56
C ALA A 71 4.31 1.84 -2.01
N LEU A 72 4.27 0.56 -1.62
CA LEU A 72 3.14 -0.04 -0.91
C LEU A 72 3.36 0.13 0.60
N VAL A 73 2.46 0.84 1.28
CA VAL A 73 2.57 1.16 2.71
C VAL A 73 1.28 0.89 3.47
N ASP A 74 1.38 0.67 4.77
CA ASP A 74 0.25 0.41 5.68
C ASP A 74 -0.57 1.68 6.06
N GLY A 75 -0.08 2.87 5.70
CA GLY A 75 -0.72 4.16 6.01
C GLY A 75 -0.16 4.86 7.24
N ASN A 76 0.95 4.37 7.80
CA ASN A 76 1.66 5.06 8.87
C ASN A 76 2.11 6.47 8.40
N LYS A 77 1.72 7.50 9.16
CA LYS A 77 1.98 8.92 8.81
C LYS A 77 3.47 9.24 8.71
N THR A 78 4.30 8.68 9.59
CA THR A 78 5.75 8.88 9.59
C THR A 78 6.37 8.27 8.34
N GLN A 79 6.00 7.03 7.99
CA GLN A 79 6.48 6.40 6.74
C GLN A 79 6.08 7.21 5.50
N LEU A 80 4.83 7.68 5.44
CA LEU A 80 4.33 8.51 4.35
C LEU A 80 5.12 9.82 4.20
N GLN A 81 5.44 10.46 5.32
CA GLN A 81 6.21 11.70 5.32
C GLN A 81 7.64 11.46 4.80
N LEU A 82 8.30 10.42 5.31
CA LEU A 82 9.66 10.05 4.90
C LEU A 82 9.75 9.71 3.42
N ILE A 83 8.80 8.93 2.89
CA ILE A 83 8.77 8.59 1.46
C ILE A 83 8.62 9.85 0.60
N LYS A 84 7.80 10.81 1.03
CA LYS A 84 7.63 12.09 0.32
C LYS A 84 8.92 12.93 0.35
N GLU A 85 9.56 13.01 1.50
CA GLU A 85 10.84 13.74 1.66
C GLU A 85 11.93 13.12 0.79
N LEU A 86 12.07 11.80 0.79
CA LEU A 86 13.06 11.09 -0.03
C LEU A 86 12.74 11.19 -1.52
N SER A 87 11.47 11.10 -1.90
CA SER A 87 11.01 11.33 -3.27
C SER A 87 11.42 12.73 -3.77
N GLN A 88 11.26 13.77 -2.94
CA GLN A 88 11.70 15.12 -3.27
C GLN A 88 13.22 15.24 -3.31
N HIS A 89 13.92 14.69 -2.32
CA HIS A 89 15.38 14.73 -2.22
C HIS A 89 16.06 14.11 -3.45
N TYR A 90 15.60 12.93 -3.86
CA TYR A 90 16.14 12.20 -5.00
C TYR A 90 15.49 12.58 -6.34
N LYS A 91 14.56 13.54 -6.35
CA LYS A 91 13.79 13.98 -7.53
C LYS A 91 13.12 12.81 -8.26
N LYS A 92 12.67 11.80 -7.52
CA LYS A 92 12.05 10.60 -8.07
C LYS A 92 10.56 10.62 -7.79
N ASP A 93 9.75 10.51 -8.83
CA ASP A 93 8.30 10.39 -8.66
C ASP A 93 7.94 9.01 -8.12
N VAL A 94 7.35 8.97 -6.92
CA VAL A 94 6.98 7.74 -6.23
C VAL A 94 5.47 7.70 -6.04
N THR A 95 4.81 6.74 -6.71
CA THR A 95 3.39 6.49 -6.51
C THR A 95 3.18 5.73 -5.21
N ILE A 96 2.47 6.32 -4.26
CA ILE A 96 2.15 5.67 -2.98
C ILE A 96 0.82 4.92 -3.11
N ILE A 97 0.84 3.64 -2.75
CA ILE A 97 -0.34 2.78 -2.67
C ILE A 97 -0.52 2.35 -1.22
N LEU A 98 -1.74 2.49 -0.72
CA LEU A 98 -2.11 2.01 0.62
C LEU A 98 -2.42 0.51 0.57
N ASP A 99 -1.89 -0.25 1.53
CA ASP A 99 -2.15 -1.67 1.66
C ASP A 99 -3.62 -1.94 2.00
N LEU A 100 -4.30 -2.59 1.08
CA LEU A 100 -5.70 -2.94 1.21
C LEU A 100 -5.97 -3.84 2.42
N ILE A 101 -5.05 -4.73 2.80
CA ILE A 101 -5.25 -5.62 3.95
C ILE A 101 -5.35 -4.79 5.23
N HIS A 102 -4.43 -3.85 5.42
CA HIS A 102 -4.47 -2.91 6.55
C HIS A 102 -5.72 -2.03 6.53
N VAL A 103 -6.15 -1.56 5.36
CA VAL A 103 -7.42 -0.81 5.21
C VAL A 103 -8.62 -1.64 5.65
N ILE A 104 -8.67 -2.91 5.24
CA ILE A 104 -9.76 -3.82 5.60
C ILE A 104 -9.81 -4.03 7.12
N GLU A 105 -8.67 -4.15 7.80
CA GLU A 105 -8.61 -4.26 9.26
C GLU A 105 -9.20 -3.02 9.96
N TYR A 106 -8.90 -1.82 9.46
CA TYR A 106 -9.50 -0.59 9.99
C TYR A 106 -11.01 -0.54 9.74
N LEU A 107 -11.46 -0.98 8.56
CA LEU A 107 -12.89 -1.05 8.27
C LEU A 107 -13.61 -2.02 9.19
N TRP A 108 -13.02 -3.17 9.52
CA TRP A 108 -13.60 -4.12 10.49
C TRP A 108 -13.70 -3.53 11.89
N LYS A 109 -12.62 -2.90 12.38
CA LYS A 109 -12.63 -2.20 13.67
C LYS A 109 -13.73 -1.15 13.73
N ALA A 110 -13.94 -0.40 12.64
CA ALA A 110 -15.01 0.57 12.54
C ALA A 110 -16.40 -0.09 12.46
N ALA A 111 -16.55 -1.17 11.70
CA ALA A 111 -17.82 -1.88 11.56
C ALA A 111 -18.35 -2.39 12.89
N PHE A 112 -17.46 -2.89 13.76
CA PHE A 112 -17.82 -3.40 15.09
C PHE A 112 -18.29 -2.30 16.06
N ALA A 113 -18.08 -1.02 15.74
CA ALA A 113 -18.68 0.08 16.49
C ALA A 113 -20.17 0.29 16.15
N PHE A 114 -20.63 -0.21 15.00
CA PHE A 114 -22.01 -0.02 14.51
C PHE A 114 -22.83 -1.32 14.50
N HIS A 115 -22.17 -2.46 14.47
CA HIS A 115 -22.78 -3.77 14.28
C HIS A 115 -22.13 -4.80 15.20
N THR A 116 -22.87 -5.86 15.55
CA THR A 116 -22.33 -6.98 16.32
C THR A 116 -21.16 -7.61 15.57
N PRO A 117 -20.05 -7.95 16.25
CA PRO A 117 -18.94 -8.65 15.62
C PRO A 117 -19.42 -9.90 14.89
N THR A 118 -18.89 -10.15 13.69
CA THR A 118 -19.23 -11.28 12.80
C THR A 118 -20.66 -11.30 12.25
N SER A 119 -21.46 -10.24 12.45
CA SER A 119 -22.80 -10.16 11.85
C SER A 119 -22.74 -9.96 10.33
N LYS A 120 -23.79 -10.38 9.63
CA LYS A 120 -23.90 -10.20 8.18
C LYS A 120 -23.92 -8.72 7.80
N GLU A 121 -24.51 -7.89 8.64
CA GLU A 121 -24.57 -6.43 8.47
C GLU A 121 -23.17 -5.80 8.57
N ALA A 122 -22.31 -6.28 9.48
CA ALA A 122 -20.92 -5.82 9.58
C ALA A 122 -20.13 -6.17 8.31
N GLU A 123 -20.29 -7.39 7.79
CA GLU A 123 -19.67 -7.83 6.55
C GLU A 123 -20.13 -6.97 5.36
N ASP A 124 -21.43 -6.80 5.18
CA ASP A 124 -22.00 -5.99 4.10
C ASP A 124 -21.58 -4.52 4.21
N TRP A 125 -21.42 -4.00 5.43
CA TRP A 125 -20.96 -2.64 5.69
C TRP A 125 -19.50 -2.44 5.24
N VAL A 126 -18.65 -3.45 5.43
CA VAL A 126 -17.24 -3.48 5.00
C VAL A 126 -17.14 -3.66 3.48
N GLU A 127 -17.84 -4.63 2.89
CA GLU A 127 -17.83 -4.89 1.43
C GLU A 127 -18.22 -3.62 0.66
N LYS A 128 -19.31 -2.96 1.04
CA LYS A 128 -19.76 -1.70 0.42
C LYS A 128 -18.71 -0.59 0.47
N ARG A 129 -17.89 -0.53 1.53
CA ARG A 129 -16.86 0.51 1.69
C ARG A 129 -15.60 0.19 0.91
N ILE A 130 -15.16 -1.07 0.88
CA ILE A 130 -14.03 -1.48 0.03
C ILE A 130 -14.31 -1.13 -1.43
N LEU A 131 -15.52 -1.41 -1.92
CA LEU A 131 -15.92 -1.05 -3.29
C LEU A 131 -15.94 0.47 -3.54
N ARG A 132 -16.34 1.27 -2.54
CA ARG A 132 -16.34 2.75 -2.64
C ARG A 132 -14.95 3.37 -2.64
N ILE A 133 -13.98 2.76 -1.95
CA ILE A 133 -12.60 3.24 -1.89
C ILE A 133 -11.96 3.28 -3.30
N ARG A 134 -12.43 2.43 -4.22
CA ARG A 134 -12.03 2.43 -5.64
C ARG A 134 -12.48 3.69 -6.40
N ASP A 135 -13.69 4.17 -6.14
CA ASP A 135 -14.33 5.20 -6.98
C ASP A 135 -13.83 6.62 -6.66
N ARG A 136 -13.01 6.76 -5.60
CA ARG A 136 -12.29 7.99 -5.33
C ARG A 136 -10.83 7.79 -5.72
N LYS A 137 -10.27 8.74 -6.48
CA LYS A 137 -8.86 9.08 -6.28
C LYS A 137 -8.74 9.42 -4.80
N ILE A 138 -8.10 8.57 -4.00
CA ILE A 138 -7.84 8.86 -2.60
C ILE A 138 -6.76 9.96 -2.59
N GLU A 139 -7.17 11.17 -2.89
CA GLU A 139 -6.49 12.34 -2.36
C GLU A 139 -6.69 12.23 -0.85
N PHE A 140 -5.60 11.95 -0.12
CA PHE A 140 -5.53 12.28 1.29
C PHE A 140 -5.68 13.79 1.40
N CYS A 141 -6.92 14.29 1.33
CA CYS A 141 -7.27 15.56 1.93
C CYS A 141 -7.06 15.34 3.43
N GLY A 142 -5.86 15.70 3.90
CA GLY A 142 -5.68 16.04 5.30
C GLY A 142 -6.83 16.93 5.71
N PHE A 143 -7.38 16.65 6.90
CA PHE A 143 -8.44 17.41 7.54
C PHE A 143 -8.37 18.89 7.14
N ARG A 144 -9.20 19.29 6.15
CA ARG A 144 -9.55 20.69 6.01
C ARG A 144 -10.37 20.96 7.25
N ASN A 145 -9.81 21.70 8.18
CA ASN A 145 -10.57 22.32 9.25
C ASN A 145 -11.82 22.92 8.62
N ALA A 146 -12.99 22.43 9.03
CA ALA A 146 -14.23 23.14 8.77
C ALA A 146 -14.23 24.42 9.63
N PRO A 147 -14.83 25.52 9.14
CA PRO A 147 -14.99 26.75 9.91
C PRO A 147 -15.80 26.54 11.19
#